data_AF-A0A3L6LB80-F1
#
_entry.id   AF-A0A3L6LB80-F1
#
_cell.length_a   1.000
_cell.length_b   1.000
_cell.length_c   1.000
_cell.angle_alpha   90.00
_cell.angle_beta   90.00
_cell.angle_gamma   90.00
#
_symmetry.space_group_name_H-M   'P 1'
#
loop_
_entity.id
_entity.type
_entity.pdbx_description
1 polymer ?
#
loop_
_entity_poly.entity_id
_entity_poly.type
_entity_poly.pdbx_seq_one_letter_code
_entity_poly.pdbx_strand_id
1 'polypeptide(L)'
;MCKAGAKVGTAETLADVMLCLCVDGSGAAATGTQKVCADKSTNHVSHKFPLTTNGHLKTVFDELKKGCGKPGDSKTTAAEIRAALAAIRGQITIKNSDGYLGKYDTDGNCDGTTASGFCVKYVNYALGTNGDYDKIGWVQKAEKAAELIEETAREIKTTETLTSVLETLEQEAWTIAARAAILTEHKAAEYSIQPVSVQKEAQSKKCSQYHNNETHCPIDTCEYDKTKKECKPKAGSESTAAAGTQGEQAGGKKTGQYKVKQEKACKSPDCKWD
;
A
#
# COMPACT_ATOMS: atom_id res chain seq x y z
N MET A 1 -28.75 8.51 31.85
CA MET A 1 -28.30 8.15 30.48
C MET A 1 -28.50 6.66 30.19
N CYS A 2 -28.08 5.75 31.09
CA CYS A 2 -28.05 4.31 30.83
C CYS A 2 -29.41 3.65 30.56
N LYS A 3 -30.50 4.12 31.18
CA LYS A 3 -31.87 3.68 30.86
C LYS A 3 -32.40 4.08 29.47
N ALA A 4 -31.66 4.90 28.75
CA ALA A 4 -32.06 5.53 27.49
C ALA A 4 -30.96 5.37 26.43
N GLY A 5 -30.46 4.15 26.24
CA GLY A 5 -29.46 3.82 25.22
C GLY A 5 -28.08 4.43 25.46
N ALA A 6 -27.78 4.84 26.70
CA ALA A 6 -26.59 5.63 27.03
C ALA A 6 -26.52 6.98 26.28
N LYS A 7 -27.66 7.53 25.86
CA LYS A 7 -27.71 8.84 25.19
C LYS A 7 -27.44 9.98 26.17
N VAL A 8 -26.61 10.92 25.74
CA VAL A 8 -26.30 12.18 26.42
C VAL A 8 -26.53 13.33 25.45
N GLY A 9 -27.65 14.04 25.62
CA GLY A 9 -28.11 15.02 24.62
C GLY A 9 -28.35 14.34 23.28
N THR A 10 -27.66 14.80 22.23
CA THR A 10 -27.71 14.21 20.88
C THR A 10 -26.63 13.16 20.64
N ALA A 11 -25.71 12.94 21.61
CA ALA A 11 -24.64 11.98 21.49
C ALA A 11 -25.07 10.59 21.99
N GLU A 12 -24.67 9.57 21.24
CA GLU A 12 -24.80 8.15 21.59
C GLU A 12 -23.47 7.50 21.27
N THR A 13 -22.59 7.37 22.27
CA THR A 13 -21.21 6.92 22.08
C THR A 13 -20.95 5.59 22.77
N LEU A 14 -19.96 4.84 22.25
CA LEU A 14 -19.51 3.60 22.89
C LEU A 14 -18.85 3.87 24.26
N ALA A 15 -18.27 5.07 24.45
CA ALA A 15 -17.71 5.47 25.73
C ALA A 15 -18.80 5.58 26.82
N ASP A 16 -19.94 6.18 26.49
CA ASP A 16 -21.08 6.27 27.42
C ASP A 16 -21.66 4.89 27.75
N VAL A 17 -21.70 3.99 26.76
CA VAL A 17 -22.04 2.58 26.98
C VAL A 17 -21.08 1.93 27.97
N MET A 18 -19.77 2.12 27.79
CA MET A 18 -18.75 1.57 28.70
C MET A 18 -18.93 2.10 30.13
N LEU A 19 -19.24 3.39 30.30
CA LEU A 19 -19.50 3.98 31.61
C LEU A 19 -20.73 3.33 32.27
N CYS A 20 -21.82 3.15 31.52
CA CYS A 20 -23.03 2.49 32.02
C CYS A 20 -22.82 1.03 32.43
N LEU A 21 -21.90 0.33 31.78
CA LEU A 21 -21.59 -1.07 32.07
C LEU A 21 -20.65 -1.24 33.27
N CYS A 22 -19.86 -0.22 33.61
CA CYS A 22 -18.71 -0.41 34.49
C CYS A 22 -18.63 0.55 35.69
N VAL A 23 -19.43 1.62 35.72
CA VAL A 23 -19.38 2.62 36.79
C VAL A 23 -20.55 2.42 37.75
N ASP A 24 -20.24 2.34 39.04
CA ASP A 24 -21.26 2.26 40.10
C ASP A 24 -22.16 3.50 40.11
N GLY A 25 -23.43 3.29 40.45
CA GLY A 25 -24.36 4.33 40.85
C GLY A 25 -24.07 4.89 42.24
N SER A 26 -24.81 5.93 42.62
CA SER A 26 -24.73 6.53 43.97
C SER A 26 -25.36 5.68 45.08
N GLY A 27 -25.96 4.53 44.75
CA GLY A 27 -26.63 3.62 45.68
C GLY A 27 -25.77 2.45 46.17
N ALA A 28 -26.43 1.39 46.63
CA ALA A 28 -25.77 0.18 47.08
C ALA A 28 -24.88 -0.41 45.97
N ALA A 29 -23.62 -0.68 46.31
CA ALA A 29 -22.65 -1.22 45.37
C ALA A 29 -23.01 -2.65 44.94
N ALA A 30 -22.43 -3.10 43.83
CA ALA A 30 -22.53 -4.50 43.41
C ALA A 30 -22.03 -5.45 44.53
N THR A 31 -22.81 -6.48 44.79
CA THR A 31 -22.46 -7.60 45.68
C THR A 31 -21.85 -8.75 44.86
N GLY A 32 -20.92 -9.53 45.44
CA GLY A 32 -20.24 -10.63 44.75
C GLY A 32 -18.75 -10.74 45.07
N THR A 33 -18.09 -11.77 44.53
CA THR A 33 -16.65 -12.05 44.72
C THR A 33 -15.74 -11.25 43.79
N GLN A 34 -16.28 -10.67 42.71
CA GLN A 34 -15.60 -9.78 41.76
C GLN A 34 -16.42 -8.50 41.58
N LYS A 35 -15.74 -7.37 41.39
CA LYS A 35 -16.39 -6.08 41.12
C LYS A 35 -16.66 -5.90 39.62
N VAL A 36 -17.57 -4.99 39.29
CA VAL A 36 -18.01 -4.78 37.91
C VAL A 36 -16.85 -4.27 37.06
N CYS A 37 -16.64 -4.91 35.90
CA CYS A 37 -15.51 -4.65 35.00
C CYS A 37 -14.13 -4.69 35.68
N ALA A 38 -13.95 -5.50 36.73
CA ALA A 38 -12.69 -5.65 37.46
C ALA A 38 -12.32 -7.13 37.62
N ASP A 39 -11.02 -7.43 37.53
CA ASP A 39 -10.44 -8.75 37.85
C ASP A 39 -10.13 -8.91 39.35
N LYS A 40 -10.29 -7.84 40.14
CA LYS A 40 -9.99 -7.77 41.58
C LYS A 40 -11.23 -7.46 42.42
N SER A 41 -11.07 -7.62 43.74
CA SER A 41 -12.10 -7.35 44.74
C SER A 41 -12.35 -5.85 44.99
N THR A 42 -11.50 -4.97 44.48
CA THR A 42 -11.67 -3.50 44.52
C THR A 42 -12.35 -3.00 43.24
N ASN A 43 -13.14 -1.93 43.35
CA ASN A 43 -13.74 -1.28 42.19
C ASN A 43 -12.66 -0.86 41.18
N HIS A 44 -12.95 -1.02 39.89
CA HIS A 44 -12.01 -0.68 38.81
C HIS A 44 -11.80 0.84 38.66
N VAL A 45 -12.75 1.65 39.14
CA VAL A 45 -12.78 3.11 38.95
C VAL A 45 -12.87 3.85 40.28
N SER A 46 -12.32 5.07 40.33
CA SER A 46 -12.20 5.90 41.53
C SER A 46 -13.44 6.73 41.87
N HIS A 47 -14.35 6.92 40.92
CA HIS A 47 -15.56 7.72 41.09
C HIS A 47 -16.82 7.00 40.60
N LYS A 48 -17.96 7.41 41.15
CA LYS A 48 -19.29 6.86 40.88
C LYS A 48 -20.17 7.87 40.17
N PHE A 49 -21.24 7.41 39.55
CA PHE A 49 -22.28 8.31 39.07
C PHE A 49 -22.97 9.06 40.23
N PRO A 50 -23.41 10.31 40.01
CA PRO A 50 -23.22 11.10 38.79
C PRO A 50 -21.81 11.72 38.71
N LEU A 51 -21.14 11.61 37.55
CA LEU A 51 -19.79 12.14 37.29
C LEU A 51 -19.81 13.64 36.94
N THR A 52 -20.45 14.46 37.77
CA THR A 52 -20.69 15.89 37.49
C THR A 52 -19.54 16.80 37.86
N THR A 53 -18.60 16.34 38.71
CA THR A 53 -17.41 17.13 39.06
C THR A 53 -16.42 17.17 37.90
N ASN A 54 -15.87 18.36 37.64
CA ASN A 54 -14.85 18.56 36.61
C ASN A 54 -13.69 17.57 36.77
N GLY A 55 -13.32 16.91 35.67
CA GLY A 55 -12.24 15.94 35.61
C GLY A 55 -12.64 14.51 35.96
N HIS A 56 -13.69 14.26 36.75
CA HIS A 56 -14.08 12.90 37.15
C HIS A 56 -14.41 12.01 35.95
N LEU A 57 -15.17 12.54 34.97
CA LEU A 57 -15.51 11.79 33.76
C LEU A 57 -14.26 11.29 33.02
N LYS A 58 -13.28 12.19 32.84
CA LYS A 58 -12.02 11.86 32.17
C LYS A 58 -11.22 10.83 32.97
N THR A 59 -11.07 11.04 34.27
CA THR A 59 -10.35 10.13 35.17
C THR A 59 -10.94 8.72 35.10
N VAL A 60 -12.25 8.59 35.27
CA VAL A 60 -12.95 7.30 35.24
C VAL A 60 -12.82 6.63 33.87
N PHE A 61 -12.98 7.38 32.79
CA PHE A 61 -12.84 6.82 31.45
C PHE A 61 -11.39 6.35 31.16
N ASP A 62 -10.39 7.10 31.62
CA ASP A 62 -8.99 6.71 31.48
C ASP A 62 -8.64 5.48 32.34
N GLU A 63 -9.25 5.33 33.53
CA GLU A 63 -9.13 4.13 34.36
C GLU A 63 -9.71 2.91 33.65
N LEU A 64 -10.94 3.01 33.14
CA LEU A 64 -11.60 1.95 32.38
C LEU A 64 -10.77 1.50 31.17
N LYS A 65 -10.19 2.45 30.43
CA LYS A 65 -9.33 2.15 29.29
C LYS A 65 -8.08 1.36 29.66
N LYS A 66 -7.55 1.50 30.88
CA LYS A 66 -6.39 0.70 31.34
C LYS A 66 -6.74 -0.77 31.53
N GLY A 67 -8.01 -1.09 31.74
CA GLY A 67 -8.51 -2.47 31.78
C GLY A 67 -8.62 -3.13 30.41
N CYS A 68 -8.64 -2.34 29.32
CA CYS A 68 -8.64 -2.89 27.97
C CYS A 68 -7.27 -3.51 27.64
N GLY A 69 -7.28 -4.56 26.81
CA GLY A 69 -6.04 -5.16 26.30
C GLY A 69 -5.16 -4.11 25.62
N LYS A 70 -3.84 -4.25 25.77
CA LYS A 70 -2.90 -3.36 25.07
C LYS A 70 -3.15 -3.47 23.56
N PRO A 71 -3.33 -2.36 22.84
CA PRO A 71 -3.37 -2.42 21.39
C PRO A 71 -2.05 -3.04 20.94
N GLY A 72 -2.12 -4.16 20.22
CA GLY A 72 -0.97 -4.72 19.54
C GLY A 72 -0.53 -3.81 18.38
N ASP A 73 0.54 -4.19 17.69
CA ASP A 73 1.04 -3.43 16.54
C ASP A 73 0.13 -3.52 15.30
N SER A 74 -0.85 -4.42 15.31
CA SER A 74 -1.79 -4.61 14.20
C SER A 74 -2.83 -3.50 14.16
N LYS A 75 -2.94 -2.84 12.99
CA LYS A 75 -4.08 -1.98 12.67
C LYS A 75 -5.36 -2.82 12.61
N THR A 76 -6.46 -2.30 13.14
CA THR A 76 -7.74 -3.00 13.06
C THR A 76 -8.25 -3.08 11.62
N THR A 77 -9.07 -4.08 11.32
CA THR A 77 -9.70 -4.28 10.01
C THR A 77 -11.21 -4.04 10.06
N ALA A 78 -11.82 -3.78 8.91
CA ALA A 78 -13.28 -3.68 8.79
C ALA A 78 -13.99 -4.96 9.26
N ALA A 79 -13.42 -6.13 8.96
CA ALA A 79 -13.94 -7.42 9.39
C ALA A 79 -13.94 -7.57 10.92
N GLU A 80 -12.87 -7.15 11.59
CA GLU A 80 -12.78 -7.16 13.05
C GLU A 80 -13.80 -6.22 13.70
N ILE A 81 -14.00 -5.01 13.15
CA ILE A 81 -15.02 -4.08 13.65
C ILE A 81 -16.40 -4.72 13.55
N ARG A 82 -16.76 -5.28 12.39
CA ARG A 82 -18.08 -5.92 12.19
C ARG A 82 -18.25 -7.16 13.07
N ALA A 83 -17.20 -7.95 13.25
CA ALA A 83 -17.22 -9.09 14.16
C ALA A 83 -17.46 -8.64 15.62
N ALA A 84 -16.81 -7.57 16.06
CA ALA A 84 -17.04 -6.99 17.38
C ALA A 84 -18.47 -6.45 17.53
N LEU A 85 -19.01 -5.77 16.52
CA LEU A 85 -20.41 -5.33 16.50
C LEU A 85 -21.39 -6.50 16.61
N ALA A 86 -21.16 -7.59 15.86
CA ALA A 86 -21.99 -8.78 15.94
C ALA A 86 -21.90 -9.46 17.31
N ALA A 87 -20.69 -9.54 17.89
CA ALA A 87 -20.48 -10.09 19.21
C ALA A 87 -21.22 -9.29 20.29
N ILE A 88 -21.13 -7.94 20.26
CA ILE A 88 -21.86 -7.07 21.20
C ILE A 88 -23.37 -7.23 21.03
N ARG A 89 -23.86 -7.27 19.79
CA ARG A 89 -25.29 -7.52 19.50
C ARG A 89 -25.76 -8.82 20.14
N GLY A 90 -24.96 -9.88 20.07
CA GLY A 90 -25.24 -11.17 20.67
C GLY A 90 -25.30 -11.17 22.21
N GLN A 91 -24.76 -10.15 22.87
CA GLN A 91 -24.84 -9.97 24.33
C GLN A 91 -26.11 -9.22 24.78
N ILE A 92 -26.91 -8.70 23.84
CA ILE A 92 -28.15 -8.00 24.19
C ILE A 92 -29.21 -9.02 24.58
N THR A 93 -29.66 -8.94 25.83
CA THR A 93 -30.78 -9.74 26.35
C THR A 93 -32.08 -8.96 26.19
N ILE A 94 -33.14 -9.63 25.71
CA ILE A 94 -34.47 -9.03 25.59
C ILE A 94 -35.31 -9.40 26.81
N LYS A 95 -35.94 -8.41 27.43
CA LYS A 95 -36.98 -8.60 28.45
C LYS A 95 -38.17 -7.72 28.09
N ASN A 96 -39.34 -8.33 27.97
CA ASN A 96 -40.53 -7.67 27.41
C ASN A 96 -40.21 -7.11 26.01
N SER A 97 -40.45 -5.82 25.78
CA SER A 97 -40.09 -5.12 24.54
C SER A 97 -38.69 -4.49 24.56
N ASP A 98 -38.01 -4.48 25.71
CA ASP A 98 -36.76 -3.74 25.91
C ASP A 98 -35.53 -4.63 25.74
N GLY A 99 -34.45 -4.06 25.21
CA GLY A 99 -33.15 -4.71 25.06
C GLY A 99 -32.17 -4.23 26.12
N TYR A 100 -31.34 -5.13 26.64
CA TYR A 100 -30.38 -4.86 27.71
C TYR A 100 -28.99 -5.36 27.30
N LEU A 101 -28.04 -4.45 27.16
CA LEU A 101 -26.63 -4.79 27.10
C LEU A 101 -26.05 -4.75 28.51
N GLY A 102 -25.40 -5.82 28.97
CA GLY A 102 -24.89 -5.94 30.34
C GLY A 102 -25.89 -6.59 31.30
N LYS A 103 -25.56 -6.56 32.60
CA LYS A 103 -26.35 -7.23 33.64
C LYS A 103 -27.41 -6.28 34.17
N TYR A 104 -28.67 -6.48 33.79
CA TYR A 104 -29.81 -5.82 34.43
C TYR A 104 -30.29 -6.60 35.66
N ASP A 105 -30.95 -5.92 36.59
CA ASP A 105 -31.60 -6.53 37.75
C ASP A 105 -33.09 -6.16 37.81
N THR A 106 -33.72 -6.25 38.98
CA THR A 106 -35.16 -6.33 39.21
C THR A 106 -35.94 -5.23 38.48
N ASP A 107 -35.51 -3.97 38.59
CA ASP A 107 -36.21 -2.83 37.97
C ASP A 107 -35.77 -2.52 36.52
N GLY A 108 -34.62 -3.06 36.08
CA GLY A 108 -34.04 -2.80 34.76
C GLY A 108 -33.80 -1.32 34.43
N ASN A 109 -33.54 -0.47 35.41
CA ASN A 109 -33.26 0.96 35.21
C ASN A 109 -31.79 1.25 34.89
N CYS A 110 -30.90 0.27 35.04
CA CYS A 110 -29.49 0.39 34.71
C CYS A 110 -28.79 1.61 35.36
N ASP A 111 -29.04 1.88 36.64
CA ASP A 111 -28.46 3.03 37.34
C ASP A 111 -27.10 2.73 38.00
N GLY A 112 -26.55 1.53 37.79
CA GLY A 112 -25.29 1.09 38.39
C GLY A 112 -25.42 0.67 39.86
N THR A 113 -26.63 0.42 40.36
CA THR A 113 -26.87 -0.15 41.69
C THR A 113 -27.21 -1.63 41.61
N THR A 114 -27.17 -2.33 42.74
CA THR A 114 -27.54 -3.75 42.82
C THR A 114 -28.99 -4.01 42.38
N ALA A 115 -29.92 -3.07 42.61
CA ALA A 115 -31.35 -3.25 42.31
C ALA A 115 -31.71 -3.02 40.84
N SER A 116 -30.88 -2.26 40.12
CA SER A 116 -31.13 -1.90 38.72
C SER A 116 -30.16 -2.49 37.72
N GLY A 117 -28.96 -2.82 38.18
CA GLY A 117 -27.91 -3.45 37.39
C GLY A 117 -26.99 -2.45 36.67
N PHE A 118 -26.00 -3.05 36.01
CA PHE A 118 -24.93 -2.42 35.25
C PHE A 118 -25.16 -2.75 33.78
N CYS A 119 -25.95 -1.92 33.13
CA CYS A 119 -26.48 -2.19 31.81
C CYS A 119 -26.72 -0.92 31.00
N VAL A 120 -27.04 -1.11 29.73
CA VAL A 120 -27.69 -0.11 28.89
C VAL A 120 -29.04 -0.65 28.46
N LYS A 121 -30.09 0.12 28.70
CA LYS A 121 -31.45 -0.20 28.27
C LYS A 121 -31.75 0.47 26.93
N TYR A 122 -32.11 -0.32 25.95
CA TYR A 122 -32.65 0.08 24.65
C TYR A 122 -34.17 -0.14 24.66
N VAL A 123 -34.91 0.95 24.88
CA VAL A 123 -36.38 0.90 25.02
C VAL A 123 -37.01 0.43 23.71
N ASN A 124 -37.98 -0.49 23.76
CA ASN A 124 -38.68 -1.05 22.60
C ASN A 124 -37.77 -1.69 21.52
N TYR A 125 -36.58 -2.16 21.92
CA TYR A 125 -35.64 -2.85 21.03
C TYR A 125 -36.29 -4.02 20.25
N ALA A 126 -37.11 -4.83 20.92
CA ALA A 126 -37.74 -6.00 20.30
C ALA A 126 -38.85 -5.65 19.30
N LEU A 127 -39.37 -4.42 19.35
CA LEU A 127 -40.45 -3.96 18.47
C LEU A 127 -39.90 -3.30 17.19
N GLY A 128 -38.59 -3.07 17.10
CA GLY A 128 -37.95 -2.33 16.00
C GLY A 128 -38.36 -0.84 15.90
N THR A 129 -39.27 -0.37 16.77
CA THR A 129 -39.88 0.97 16.70
C THR A 129 -38.97 2.09 17.19
N ASN A 130 -38.02 1.79 18.08
CA ASN A 130 -37.02 2.75 18.58
C ASN A 130 -35.62 2.56 17.97
N GLY A 131 -35.58 1.87 16.84
CA GLY A 131 -34.39 1.70 16.02
C GLY A 131 -33.81 0.30 16.14
N ASP A 132 -33.62 -0.32 14.98
CA ASP A 132 -32.80 -1.51 14.81
C ASP A 132 -31.43 -1.28 15.46
N TYR A 133 -30.77 -2.35 15.88
CA TYR A 133 -29.39 -2.28 16.40
C TYR A 133 -28.48 -1.40 15.53
N ASP A 134 -28.67 -1.46 14.22
CA ASP A 134 -27.90 -0.75 13.20
C ASP A 134 -28.19 0.78 13.16
N LYS A 135 -29.21 1.26 13.88
CA LYS A 135 -29.56 2.68 14.03
C LYS A 135 -29.03 3.31 15.32
N ILE A 136 -28.42 2.50 16.20
CA ILE A 136 -27.76 3.01 17.40
C ILE A 136 -26.53 3.83 16.97
N GLY A 137 -26.39 5.05 17.49
CA GLY A 137 -25.41 6.02 16.97
C GLY A 137 -23.95 5.56 17.03
N TRP A 138 -23.56 4.78 18.04
CA TRP A 138 -22.20 4.23 18.11
C TRP A 138 -21.98 3.05 17.15
N VAL A 139 -23.04 2.29 16.84
CA VAL A 139 -23.02 1.21 15.85
C VAL A 139 -22.84 1.80 14.45
N GLN A 140 -23.61 2.83 14.10
CA GLN A 140 -23.48 3.54 12.82
C GLN A 140 -22.08 4.11 12.61
N LYS A 141 -21.50 4.71 13.65
CA LYS A 141 -20.14 5.27 13.58
C LYS A 141 -19.09 4.18 13.40
N ALA A 142 -19.24 3.04 14.07
CA ALA A 142 -18.34 1.91 13.92
C ALA A 142 -18.45 1.27 12.51
N GLU A 143 -19.67 1.09 12.00
CA GLU A 143 -19.88 0.61 10.63
C GLU A 143 -19.29 1.59 9.61
N LYS A 144 -19.47 2.90 9.81
CA LYS A 144 -18.87 3.91 8.95
C LYS A 144 -17.35 3.86 8.96
N ALA A 145 -16.74 3.59 10.11
CA ALA A 145 -15.30 3.39 10.21
C ALA A 145 -14.85 2.13 9.46
N ALA A 146 -15.61 1.03 9.52
CA ALA A 146 -15.34 -0.18 8.75
C ALA A 146 -15.39 0.08 7.23
N GLU A 147 -16.41 0.81 6.75
CA GLU A 147 -16.51 1.22 5.33
C GLU A 147 -15.27 2.01 4.87
N LEU A 148 -14.83 2.98 5.66
CA LEU A 148 -13.66 3.82 5.32
C LEU A 148 -12.37 3.01 5.26
N ILE A 149 -12.21 2.00 6.12
CA ILE A 149 -11.06 1.08 6.08
C ILE A 149 -11.07 0.28 4.77
N GLU A 150 -12.23 -0.21 4.33
CA GLU A 150 -12.35 -0.96 3.07
C GLU A 150 -12.13 -0.10 1.83
N GLU A 151 -12.62 1.14 1.85
CA GLU A 151 -12.35 2.12 0.81
C GLU A 151 -10.86 2.40 0.68
N THR A 152 -10.20 2.72 1.79
CA THR A 152 -8.75 2.96 1.83
C THR A 152 -7.96 1.75 1.31
N ALA A 153 -8.35 0.53 1.72
CA ALA A 153 -7.68 -0.69 1.26
C ALA A 153 -7.83 -0.92 -0.25
N ARG A 154 -9.00 -0.59 -0.83
CA ARG A 154 -9.23 -0.65 -2.29
C ARG A 154 -8.40 0.37 -3.05
N GLU A 155 -8.28 1.59 -2.51
CA GLU A 155 -7.45 2.65 -3.10
C GLU A 155 -5.97 2.29 -3.09
N ILE A 156 -5.46 1.75 -1.98
CA ILE A 156 -4.08 1.26 -1.88
C ILE A 156 -3.82 0.18 -2.93
N LYS A 157 -4.68 -0.84 -3.02
CA LYS A 157 -4.53 -1.92 -4.00
C LYS A 157 -4.54 -1.40 -5.44
N THR A 158 -5.40 -0.42 -5.74
CA THR A 158 -5.47 0.21 -7.06
C THR A 158 -4.17 0.95 -7.37
N THR A 159 -3.62 1.66 -6.39
CA THR A 159 -2.35 2.38 -6.50
C THR A 159 -1.19 1.41 -6.73
N GLU A 160 -1.09 0.34 -5.94
CA GLU A 160 -0.07 -0.71 -6.11
C GLU A 160 -0.12 -1.34 -7.50
N THR A 161 -1.33 -1.61 -8.00
CA THR A 161 -1.53 -2.14 -9.36
C THR A 161 -1.04 -1.14 -10.41
N LEU A 162 -1.37 0.14 -10.26
CA LEU A 162 -0.93 1.19 -11.18
C LEU A 162 0.59 1.38 -11.15
N THR A 163 1.20 1.36 -9.98
CA THR A 163 2.67 1.41 -9.83
C THR A 163 3.33 0.24 -10.55
N SER A 164 2.83 -0.98 -10.38
CA SER A 164 3.36 -2.15 -11.09
C SER A 164 3.25 -2.02 -12.62
N VAL A 165 2.15 -1.45 -13.12
CA VAL A 165 1.98 -1.16 -14.55
C VAL A 165 2.99 -0.11 -15.03
N LEU A 166 3.20 0.95 -14.26
CA LEU A 166 4.18 2.00 -14.59
C LEU A 166 5.61 1.45 -14.63
N GLU A 167 6.00 0.62 -13.66
CA GLU A 167 7.31 -0.03 -13.63
C GLU A 167 7.52 -0.95 -14.84
N THR A 168 6.48 -1.69 -15.24
CA THR A 168 6.52 -2.56 -16.43
C THR A 168 6.71 -1.73 -17.71
N LEU A 169 5.95 -0.64 -17.87
CA LEU A 169 6.06 0.25 -19.02
C LEU A 169 7.44 0.92 -19.09
N GLU A 170 8.03 1.27 -17.95
CA GLU A 170 9.39 1.81 -17.90
C GLU A 170 10.41 0.78 -18.43
N GLN A 171 10.35 -0.48 -17.97
CA GLN A 171 11.23 -1.54 -18.45
C GLN A 171 11.08 -1.83 -19.95
N GLU A 172 9.83 -1.81 -20.44
CA GLU A 172 9.54 -1.96 -21.87
C GLU A 172 10.16 -0.81 -22.68
N ALA A 173 10.02 0.43 -22.22
CA ALA A 173 10.61 1.60 -22.88
C ALA A 173 12.15 1.50 -22.95
N TRP A 174 12.81 1.10 -21.85
CA TRP A 174 14.26 0.86 -21.84
C TRP A 174 14.67 -0.25 -22.80
N THR A 175 13.89 -1.33 -22.88
CA THR A 175 14.16 -2.45 -23.78
C THR A 175 14.05 -2.03 -25.25
N ILE A 176 13.05 -1.21 -25.60
CA ILE A 176 12.88 -0.66 -26.94
C ILE A 176 14.07 0.24 -27.29
N ALA A 177 14.47 1.13 -26.38
CA ALA A 177 15.62 2.02 -26.59
C ALA A 177 16.92 1.24 -26.80
N ALA A 178 17.18 0.21 -25.98
CA ALA A 178 18.35 -0.65 -26.12
C ALA A 178 18.37 -1.41 -27.45
N ARG A 179 17.22 -1.97 -27.88
CA ARG A 179 17.09 -2.63 -29.19
C ARG A 179 17.35 -1.67 -30.35
N ALA A 180 16.85 -0.43 -30.26
CA ALA A 180 17.10 0.59 -31.27
C ALA A 180 18.60 0.94 -31.37
N ALA A 181 19.30 1.06 -30.23
CA ALA A 181 20.73 1.31 -30.21
C ALA A 181 21.54 0.17 -30.86
N ILE A 182 21.23 -1.09 -30.53
CA ILE A 182 21.88 -2.26 -31.14
C ILE A 182 21.66 -2.30 -32.65
N LEU A 183 20.44 -2.01 -33.13
CA LEU A 183 20.14 -1.96 -34.56
C LEU A 183 20.93 -0.86 -35.27
N THR A 184 21.13 0.30 -34.64
CA THR A 184 21.97 1.36 -35.21
C THR A 184 23.45 0.98 -35.26
N GLU A 185 23.98 0.29 -34.25
CA GLU A 185 25.36 -0.22 -34.25
C GLU A 185 25.57 -1.31 -35.30
N HIS A 186 24.64 -2.25 -35.44
CA HIS A 186 24.69 -3.28 -36.48
C HIS A 186 24.71 -2.65 -37.89
N LYS A 187 23.89 -1.62 -38.11
CA LYS A 187 23.84 -0.90 -39.39
C LYS A 187 25.14 -0.14 -39.68
N ALA A 188 25.84 0.34 -38.65
CA ALA A 188 27.16 0.96 -38.78
C ALA A 188 28.26 -0.09 -39.06
N ALA A 189 28.21 -1.25 -38.40
CA ALA A 189 29.15 -2.36 -38.60
C ALA A 189 29.02 -3.02 -39.99
N GLU A 190 27.80 -3.20 -40.50
CA GLU A 190 27.55 -3.67 -41.87
C GLU A 190 28.14 -2.74 -42.94
N TYR A 191 28.24 -1.44 -42.64
CA TYR A 191 28.92 -0.48 -43.51
C TYR A 191 30.46 -0.63 -43.46
N SER A 192 30.99 -1.10 -42.33
CA SER A 192 32.44 -1.25 -42.07
C SER A 192 33.03 -2.57 -42.58
N ILE A 193 32.23 -3.65 -42.65
CA ILE A 193 32.69 -5.00 -43.07
C ILE A 193 32.55 -5.24 -44.59
N GLN A 194 31.90 -4.32 -45.33
CA GLN A 194 31.87 -4.42 -46.79
C GLN A 194 33.30 -4.46 -47.35
N PRO A 195 33.59 -5.36 -48.30
CA PRO A 195 34.94 -5.48 -48.86
C PRO A 195 35.38 -4.11 -49.38
N VAL A 196 36.66 -3.78 -49.20
CA VAL A 196 37.24 -2.48 -49.58
C VAL A 196 36.87 -2.09 -51.02
N SER A 197 36.67 -3.06 -51.91
CA SER A 197 36.16 -2.86 -53.27
C SER A 197 34.76 -2.22 -53.32
N VAL A 198 33.82 -2.66 -52.48
CA VAL A 198 32.44 -2.13 -52.44
C VAL A 198 32.42 -0.76 -51.77
N GLN A 199 33.22 -0.54 -50.72
CA GLN A 199 33.38 0.79 -50.12
C GLN A 199 34.00 1.79 -51.11
N LYS A 200 35.02 1.36 -51.86
CA LYS A 200 35.69 2.16 -52.89
C LYS A 200 34.74 2.43 -54.07
N GLU A 201 33.91 1.48 -54.45
CA GLU A 201 32.89 1.67 -55.49
C GLU A 201 31.77 2.62 -55.02
N ALA A 202 31.34 2.53 -53.76
CA ALA A 202 30.36 3.44 -53.18
C ALA A 202 30.90 4.88 -53.05
N GLN A 203 32.15 5.05 -52.62
CA GLN A 203 32.80 6.37 -52.57
C GLN A 203 33.06 6.92 -53.97
N SER A 204 33.46 6.07 -54.92
CA SER A 204 33.58 6.45 -56.33
C SER A 204 32.24 6.92 -56.90
N LYS A 205 31.14 6.21 -56.64
CA LYS A 205 29.78 6.61 -57.06
C LYS A 205 29.31 7.90 -56.38
N LYS A 206 29.69 8.14 -55.13
CA LYS A 206 29.41 9.42 -54.44
C LYS A 206 30.16 10.59 -55.07
N CYS A 207 31.47 10.46 -55.31
CA CYS A 207 32.26 11.53 -55.92
C CYS A 207 31.85 11.76 -57.38
N SER A 208 31.52 10.70 -58.13
CA SER A 208 31.19 10.82 -59.56
C SER A 208 29.90 11.57 -59.86
N GLN A 209 28.98 11.67 -58.89
CA GLN A 209 27.76 12.49 -59.02
C GLN A 209 28.05 13.98 -59.20
N TYR A 210 29.24 14.43 -58.81
CA TYR A 210 29.67 15.84 -58.89
C TYR A 210 30.65 16.09 -60.04
N HIS A 211 30.72 15.20 -61.04
CA HIS A 211 31.45 15.50 -62.27
C HIS A 211 30.93 16.79 -62.91
N ASN A 212 31.85 17.60 -63.44
CA ASN A 212 31.59 18.93 -64.00
C ASN A 212 31.06 19.98 -63.00
N ASN A 213 31.04 19.68 -61.71
CA ASN A 213 30.54 20.58 -60.68
C ASN A 213 31.60 20.84 -59.59
N GLU A 214 32.55 21.71 -59.92
CA GLU A 214 33.68 22.05 -59.06
C GLU A 214 33.25 22.57 -57.68
N THR A 215 32.22 23.43 -57.62
CA THR A 215 31.78 24.08 -56.37
C THR A 215 31.08 23.13 -55.41
N HIS A 216 30.59 21.98 -55.88
CA HIS A 216 29.86 21.01 -55.07
C HIS A 216 30.60 19.68 -54.90
N CYS A 217 31.82 19.54 -55.40
CA CYS A 217 32.66 18.37 -55.14
C CYS A 217 33.07 18.34 -53.65
N PRO A 218 32.69 17.29 -52.87
CA PRO A 218 32.96 17.26 -51.43
C PRO A 218 34.46 17.14 -51.12
N ILE A 219 35.06 18.23 -50.64
CA ILE A 219 36.53 18.31 -50.46
C ILE A 219 37.10 17.40 -49.37
N ASP A 220 36.29 16.96 -48.41
CA ASP A 220 36.75 16.14 -47.29
C ASP A 220 37.09 14.70 -47.72
N THR A 221 36.42 14.20 -48.76
CA THR A 221 36.52 12.79 -49.20
C THR A 221 36.76 12.62 -50.70
N CYS A 222 36.63 13.70 -51.49
CA CYS A 222 36.85 13.75 -52.92
C CYS A 222 37.77 14.94 -53.29
N GLU A 223 38.34 14.90 -54.49
CA GLU A 223 39.20 15.91 -55.08
C GLU A 223 38.75 16.18 -56.53
N TYR A 224 38.66 17.45 -56.89
CA TYR A 224 38.22 17.87 -58.21
C TYR A 224 39.41 18.11 -59.15
N ASP A 225 39.48 17.32 -60.22
CA ASP A 225 40.42 17.51 -61.33
C ASP A 225 39.85 18.56 -62.29
N LYS A 226 40.36 19.79 -62.22
CA LYS A 226 39.92 20.89 -63.08
C LYS A 226 40.23 20.67 -64.56
N THR A 227 41.27 19.90 -64.87
CA THR A 227 41.69 19.61 -66.24
C THR A 227 40.75 18.60 -66.90
N LYS A 228 40.29 17.59 -66.14
CA LYS A 228 39.34 16.57 -66.62
C LYS A 228 37.88 16.88 -66.31
N LYS A 229 37.63 17.90 -65.48
CA LYS A 229 36.31 18.28 -64.94
C LYS A 229 35.65 17.12 -64.18
N GLU A 230 36.43 16.37 -63.42
CA GLU A 230 35.98 15.16 -62.70
C GLU A 230 36.21 15.31 -61.19
N CYS A 231 35.23 14.91 -60.39
CA CYS A 231 35.34 14.80 -58.93
C CYS A 231 35.64 13.34 -58.55
N LYS A 232 36.83 13.06 -58.00
CA LYS A 232 37.32 11.70 -57.71
C LYS A 232 37.59 11.48 -56.22
N PRO A 233 37.54 10.25 -55.71
CA PRO A 233 37.96 9.98 -54.32
C PRO A 233 39.43 10.34 -54.08
N LYS A 234 39.76 10.90 -52.92
CA LYS A 234 41.15 11.16 -52.52
C LYS A 234 41.90 9.85 -52.24
N ALA A 235 43.18 9.78 -52.63
CA ALA A 235 44.04 8.64 -52.31
C ALA A 235 44.49 8.74 -50.83
N GLY A 236 44.12 7.75 -50.01
CA GLY A 236 44.56 7.65 -48.61
C GLY A 236 43.56 8.12 -47.55
N SER A 237 42.27 8.34 -47.86
CA SER A 237 41.23 8.51 -46.83
C SER A 237 40.83 7.18 -46.15
N GLU A 238 41.80 6.28 -45.96
CA GLU A 238 41.63 5.05 -45.21
C GLU A 238 41.66 5.41 -43.73
N SER A 239 40.62 5.04 -42.98
CA SER A 239 40.71 5.03 -41.52
C SER A 239 41.77 4.00 -41.13
N THR A 240 42.95 4.47 -40.73
CA THR A 240 44.03 3.62 -40.22
C THR A 240 43.60 3.01 -38.89
N ALA A 241 43.06 1.80 -38.92
CA ALA A 241 42.96 0.96 -37.73
C ALA A 241 44.35 0.37 -37.44
N ALA A 242 44.97 0.80 -36.34
CA ALA A 242 46.19 0.23 -35.82
C ALA A 242 45.98 -1.24 -35.45
N ALA A 243 46.85 -2.12 -35.96
CA ALA A 243 46.93 -3.52 -35.61
C ALA A 243 47.38 -3.69 -34.14
N GLY A 244 46.57 -4.37 -33.32
CA GLY A 244 46.93 -4.73 -31.94
C GLY A 244 47.72 -6.03 -31.89
N THR A 245 48.97 -5.98 -31.45
CA THR A 245 49.79 -7.12 -31.03
C THR A 245 49.67 -7.31 -29.50
N GLN A 246 49.56 -8.57 -29.06
CA GLN A 246 49.50 -9.02 -27.67
C GLN A 246 50.74 -8.63 -26.84
N GLY A 247 50.55 -8.36 -25.55
CA GLY A 247 51.61 -8.29 -24.54
C GLY A 247 51.12 -7.92 -23.13
N GLU A 248 50.91 -8.95 -22.30
CA GLU A 248 50.96 -9.01 -20.83
C GLU A 248 50.35 -7.91 -19.92
N GLN A 249 49.28 -8.27 -19.20
CA GLN A 249 48.82 -7.59 -17.97
C GLN A 249 49.39 -8.26 -16.72
N ALA A 250 49.97 -7.46 -15.82
CA ALA A 250 50.15 -7.81 -14.42
C ALA A 250 49.21 -6.98 -13.54
N GLY A 251 48.35 -7.67 -12.76
CA GLY A 251 47.92 -7.22 -11.44
C GLY A 251 46.52 -6.59 -11.27
N GLY A 252 45.53 -7.40 -10.87
CA GLY A 252 44.71 -7.04 -9.70
C GLY A 252 43.17 -6.96 -9.78
N LYS A 253 42.52 -8.13 -9.63
CA LYS A 253 41.43 -8.41 -8.64
C LYS A 253 39.94 -8.11 -8.98
N LYS A 254 39.21 -9.22 -9.25
CA LYS A 254 37.81 -9.62 -8.87
C LYS A 254 36.65 -8.74 -9.42
N THR A 255 35.55 -9.21 -10.01
CA THR A 255 34.66 -10.38 -9.80
C THR A 255 33.64 -10.48 -10.95
N GLY A 256 33.26 -11.70 -11.37
CA GLY A 256 31.95 -12.03 -11.98
C GLY A 256 31.82 -12.02 -13.51
N GLN A 257 32.10 -13.15 -14.17
CA GLN A 257 31.72 -13.44 -15.57
C GLN A 257 30.42 -14.26 -15.60
N TYR A 258 29.42 -13.85 -16.38
CA TYR A 258 28.45 -14.78 -16.96
C TYR A 258 28.71 -14.87 -18.47
N LYS A 259 29.13 -16.06 -18.92
CA LYS A 259 29.24 -16.43 -20.33
C LYS A 259 27.93 -17.07 -20.76
N VAL A 260 27.19 -16.44 -21.67
CA VAL A 260 26.04 -17.06 -22.33
C VAL A 260 26.56 -18.06 -23.37
N LYS A 261 26.32 -19.36 -23.15
CA LYS A 261 26.53 -20.43 -24.15
C LYS A 261 25.28 -20.59 -25.00
N GLN A 262 25.46 -20.93 -26.28
CA GLN A 262 24.36 -21.22 -27.22
C GLN A 262 23.48 -22.40 -26.74
N GLU A 263 22.19 -22.27 -27.03
CA GLU A 263 21.04 -23.00 -26.50
C GLU A 263 21.06 -24.54 -26.66
N LYS A 264 21.88 -25.11 -27.54
CA LYS A 264 21.86 -26.55 -27.85
C LYS A 264 22.69 -27.45 -26.90
N ALA A 265 23.17 -26.93 -25.77
CA ALA A 265 24.10 -27.67 -24.89
C ALA A 265 23.80 -27.69 -23.37
N CYS A 266 22.60 -27.37 -22.88
CA CYS A 266 22.20 -27.71 -21.49
C CYS A 266 21.47 -29.07 -21.50
N LYS A 267 22.10 -30.13 -20.95
CA LYS A 267 21.38 -31.26 -20.34
C LYS A 267 21.65 -31.21 -18.84
N SER A 268 20.57 -31.37 -18.06
CA SER A 268 20.55 -31.34 -16.58
C SER A 268 21.65 -32.21 -15.95
N PRO A 269 22.21 -31.82 -14.78
CA PRO A 269 21.50 -31.15 -13.69
C PRO A 269 21.86 -29.67 -13.40
N ASP A 270 22.78 -29.04 -14.13
CA ASP A 270 23.45 -27.83 -13.61
C ASP A 270 22.92 -26.45 -14.08
N CYS A 271 21.72 -26.33 -14.63
CA CYS A 271 21.21 -25.03 -15.11
C CYS A 271 20.13 -24.49 -14.12
N LYS A 272 20.55 -23.73 -13.07
CA LYS A 272 19.67 -22.86 -12.25
C LYS A 272 19.82 -21.40 -12.70
N TRP A 273 18.68 -20.70 -12.83
CA TRP A 273 18.60 -19.27 -13.11
C TRP A 273 18.27 -18.53 -11.81
N ASP A 274 19.03 -17.47 -11.51
CA ASP A 274 18.55 -16.31 -10.73
C ASP A 274 18.26 -15.19 -11.73
#